data_AF-A0A930G2I0-F1
#
_entry.id   AF-A0A930G2I0-F1
#
_cell.length_a   1.000
_cell.length_b   1.000
_cell.length_c   1.000
_cell.angle_alpha   90.00
_cell.angle_beta   90.00
_cell.angle_gamma   90.00
#
_symmetry.space_group_name_H-M   'P 1'
#
loop_
_entity.id
_entity.type
_entity.pdbx_description
1 polymer ?
#
loop_
_entity_poly.entity_id
_entity_poly.type
_entity_poly.pdbx_seq_one_letter_code
_entity_poly.pdbx_strand_id
1 'polypeptide(L)'
;MNETPAFPMAPAPFSGDSREVDAGACFDWLRQGWAMFLVNPGIWIGVTVLLLVILMAISIVPLFGQIAAHLLVPLFGAGMFRVCRRISDNEEPAIADLFAGFHHQAGQLVMVGVFFALGIFGIAFLAFLLVSGGVLGGVVTGKVGGFGIALGGVMLAGLLVLVLSVPVIMATWFAPALVYFHDMKPLDAMKASFTAGARNW
;
A
#
# COMPACT_ATOMS: atom_id res chain seq x y z
N MET A 1 33.99 -1.24 3.82
CA MET A 1 34.20 -2.44 4.67
C MET A 1 32.94 -3.28 4.50
N ASN A 2 33.06 -4.44 3.86
CA ASN A 2 31.93 -5.36 3.65
C ASN A 2 31.72 -6.16 4.94
N GLU A 3 31.00 -5.59 5.89
CA GLU A 3 30.47 -6.38 6.99
C GLU A 3 29.21 -7.06 6.47
N THR A 4 29.26 -8.37 6.26
CA THR A 4 28.07 -9.17 6.00
C THR A 4 27.15 -9.01 7.21
N PRO A 5 25.95 -8.42 7.07
CA PRO A 5 25.10 -8.16 8.22
C PRO A 5 24.72 -9.49 8.90
N ALA A 6 24.88 -9.55 10.22
CA ALA A 6 24.50 -10.73 11.00
C ALA A 6 22.99 -10.97 10.85
N PHE A 7 22.60 -12.21 10.54
CA PHE A 7 21.22 -12.58 10.30
C PHE A 7 20.61 -13.25 11.55
N PRO A 8 19.38 -12.91 11.95
CA PRO A 8 18.49 -11.89 11.35
C PRO A 8 18.99 -10.46 11.61
N MET A 9 18.82 -9.58 10.60
CA MET A 9 19.26 -8.18 10.68
C MET A 9 18.53 -7.44 11.79
N ALA A 10 19.27 -6.82 12.70
CA ALA A 10 18.68 -5.97 13.74
C ALA A 10 18.03 -4.73 13.11
N PRO A 11 16.81 -4.34 13.53
CA PRO A 11 16.19 -3.11 13.04
C PRO A 11 17.02 -1.90 13.48
N ALA A 12 17.54 -1.14 12.52
CA ALA A 12 18.24 0.09 12.84
C ALA A 12 17.24 1.21 13.25
N PRO A 13 17.47 1.94 14.35
CA PRO A 13 16.50 2.90 14.90
C PRO A 13 16.05 3.95 13.90
N PHE A 14 14.76 4.22 13.79
CA PHE A 14 14.25 5.27 12.91
C PHE A 14 14.76 6.64 13.37
N SER A 15 15.46 7.35 12.49
CA SER A 15 16.08 8.64 12.79
C SER A 15 15.23 9.84 12.36
N GLY A 16 14.00 9.61 11.89
CA GLY A 16 13.15 10.64 11.28
C GLY A 16 13.35 10.82 9.77
N ASP A 17 14.47 10.32 9.24
CA ASP A 17 14.82 10.42 7.82
C ASP A 17 14.86 9.06 7.13
N SER A 18 14.53 9.05 5.84
CA SER A 18 14.69 7.88 4.98
C SER A 18 16.17 7.64 4.66
N ARG A 19 16.54 6.36 4.54
CA ARG A 19 17.90 5.95 4.19
C ARG A 19 17.95 5.48 2.75
N GLU A 20 19.10 5.64 2.13
CA GLU A 20 19.45 5.00 0.87
C GLU A 20 20.07 3.63 1.18
N VAL A 21 19.65 2.59 0.45
CA VAL A 21 20.16 1.23 0.62
C VAL A 21 20.68 0.67 -0.70
N ASP A 22 21.67 -0.22 -0.62
CA ASP A 22 22.19 -0.92 -1.79
C ASP A 22 21.13 -1.84 -2.41
N ALA A 23 21.19 -2.05 -3.73
CA ALA A 23 20.25 -2.91 -4.45
C ALA A 23 20.23 -4.36 -3.89
N GLY A 24 21.34 -4.83 -3.33
CA GLY A 24 21.45 -6.13 -2.66
C GLY A 24 20.56 -6.28 -1.42
N ALA A 25 20.17 -5.17 -0.78
CA ALA A 25 19.31 -5.19 0.42
C ALA A 25 17.92 -5.79 0.14
N CYS A 26 17.47 -5.80 -1.12
CA CYS A 26 16.24 -6.49 -1.52
C CYS A 26 16.30 -8.00 -1.24
N PHE A 27 17.44 -8.64 -1.51
CA PHE A 27 17.61 -10.07 -1.25
C PHE A 27 17.64 -10.38 0.24
N ASP A 28 18.28 -9.52 1.03
CA ASP A 28 18.30 -9.65 2.48
C ASP A 28 16.90 -9.44 3.08
N TRP A 29 16.12 -8.50 2.55
CA TRP A 29 14.72 -8.28 2.93
C TRP A 29 13.85 -9.52 2.64
N LEU A 30 13.98 -10.12 1.45
CA LEU A 30 13.27 -11.35 1.09
C LEU A 30 13.67 -12.52 2.00
N ARG A 31 14.97 -12.69 2.27
CA ARG A 31 15.48 -13.72 3.17
C ARG A 31 14.94 -13.53 4.58
N GLN A 32 14.86 -12.30 5.06
CA GLN A 32 14.34 -11.95 6.37
C GLN A 32 12.84 -12.21 6.49
N GLY A 33 12.06 -11.84 5.47
CA GLY A 33 10.64 -12.19 5.40
C GLY A 33 10.41 -13.71 5.41
N TRP A 34 11.22 -14.47 4.67
CA TRP A 34 11.14 -15.93 4.67
C TRP A 34 11.48 -16.54 6.04
N ALA A 35 12.50 -16.04 6.72
CA ALA A 35 12.83 -16.48 8.07
C ALA A 35 11.70 -16.17 9.07
N MET A 36 11.09 -14.98 8.99
CA MET A 36 9.93 -14.62 9.82
C MET A 36 8.71 -15.52 9.55
N PHE A 37 8.48 -15.89 8.29
CA PHE A 37 7.41 -16.83 7.93
C PHE A 37 7.63 -18.21 8.57
N LEU A 38 8.86 -18.73 8.53
CA LEU A 38 9.22 -20.05 9.06
C LEU A 38 9.11 -20.17 10.58
N VAL A 39 9.09 -19.06 11.34
CA VAL A 39 8.91 -19.10 12.81
C VAL A 39 7.54 -19.67 13.17
N ASN A 40 6.47 -19.23 12.49
CA ASN A 40 5.12 -19.75 12.71
C ASN A 40 4.26 -19.63 11.44
N PRO A 41 4.39 -20.58 10.49
CA PRO A 41 3.63 -20.55 9.23
C PRO A 41 2.11 -20.59 9.44
N GLY A 42 1.65 -21.28 10.50
CA GLY A 42 0.23 -21.41 10.83
C GLY A 42 -0.44 -20.08 11.15
N ILE A 43 0.24 -19.21 11.91
CA ILE A 43 -0.26 -17.87 12.20
C ILE A 43 -0.31 -17.01 10.93
N TRP A 44 0.73 -17.05 10.08
CA TRP A 44 0.73 -16.31 8.81
C TRP A 44 -0.42 -16.73 7.89
N ILE A 45 -0.66 -18.04 7.76
CA ILE A 45 -1.80 -18.57 7.00
C ILE A 45 -3.11 -18.11 7.64
N GLY A 46 -3.26 -18.26 8.96
CA GLY A 46 -4.47 -17.88 9.67
C GLY A 46 -4.83 -16.40 9.52
N VAL A 47 -3.84 -15.52 9.70
CA VAL A 47 -4.00 -14.07 9.53
C VAL A 47 -4.35 -13.72 8.07
N THR A 48 -3.67 -14.35 7.10
CA THR A 48 -3.93 -14.11 5.66
C THR A 48 -5.33 -14.56 5.27
N VAL A 49 -5.74 -15.76 5.67
CA VAL A 49 -7.08 -16.30 5.40
C VAL A 49 -8.15 -15.42 6.04
N LEU A 50 -7.96 -15.01 7.31
CA LEU A 50 -8.89 -14.13 7.99
C LEU A 50 -9.01 -12.78 7.27
N LEU A 51 -7.89 -12.18 6.87
CA LEU A 51 -7.89 -10.93 6.10
C LEU A 51 -8.65 -11.09 4.77
N LEU A 52 -8.41 -12.17 4.02
CA LEU A 52 -9.12 -12.43 2.77
C LEU A 52 -10.62 -12.60 2.98
N VAL A 53 -11.05 -13.33 4.02
CA VAL A 53 -12.48 -13.48 4.36
C VAL A 53 -13.11 -12.12 4.68
N ILE A 54 -12.42 -11.27 5.45
CA ILE A 54 -12.91 -9.93 5.79
C ILE A 54 -13.03 -9.07 4.51
N LEU A 55 -12.00 -9.05 3.66
CA LEU A 55 -12.03 -8.28 2.41
C LEU A 55 -13.14 -8.77 1.47
N MET A 56 -13.35 -10.09 1.40
CA MET A 56 -14.44 -10.68 0.62
C MET A 56 -15.81 -10.25 1.18
N ALA A 57 -16.00 -10.31 2.50
CA ALA A 57 -17.24 -9.87 3.14
C ALA A 57 -17.53 -8.39 2.89
N ILE A 58 -16.52 -7.53 2.97
CA ILE A 58 -16.64 -6.09 2.66
C ILE A 58 -17.05 -5.88 1.19
N SER A 59 -16.48 -6.66 0.27
CA SER A 59 -16.75 -6.53 -1.17
C SER A 59 -18.18 -6.91 -1.60
N ILE A 60 -18.93 -7.61 -0.74
CA ILE A 60 -20.34 -7.95 -0.98
C ILE A 60 -21.19 -6.70 -1.14
N VAL A 61 -20.84 -5.62 -0.43
CA VAL A 61 -21.57 -4.34 -0.49
C VAL A 61 -21.04 -3.52 -1.68
N PRO A 62 -21.80 -3.35 -2.77
CA PRO A 62 -21.33 -2.59 -3.93
C PRO A 62 -21.09 -1.13 -3.54
N LEU A 63 -20.09 -0.50 -4.17
CA LEU A 63 -19.65 0.89 -3.94
C LEU A 63 -19.10 1.16 -2.53
N PHE A 64 -19.89 0.95 -1.48
CA PHE A 64 -19.47 1.16 -0.09
C PHE A 64 -18.36 0.20 0.33
N GLY A 65 -18.39 -1.04 -0.15
CA GLY A 65 -17.35 -2.03 0.12
C GLY A 65 -15.99 -1.59 -0.41
N GLN A 66 -15.92 -0.95 -1.58
CA GLN A 66 -14.66 -0.46 -2.13
C GLN A 66 -14.07 0.67 -1.29
N ILE A 67 -14.92 1.62 -0.87
CA ILE A 67 -14.48 2.72 0.00
C ILE A 67 -14.00 2.15 1.34
N ALA A 68 -14.81 1.28 1.97
CA ALA A 68 -14.45 0.65 3.23
C ALA A 68 -13.13 -0.13 3.14
N ALA A 69 -12.88 -0.86 2.04
CA ALA A 69 -11.63 -1.56 1.84
C ALA A 69 -10.42 -0.61 1.84
N HIS A 70 -10.47 0.51 1.12
CA HIS A 70 -9.38 1.50 1.10
C HIS A 70 -9.11 2.11 2.47
N LEU A 71 -10.15 2.29 3.28
CA LEU A 71 -10.04 2.82 4.64
C LEU A 71 -9.48 1.80 5.63
N LEU A 72 -9.78 0.52 5.44
CA LEU A 72 -9.43 -0.56 6.38
C LEU A 72 -8.07 -1.21 6.09
N VAL A 73 -7.60 -1.18 4.84
CA VAL A 73 -6.30 -1.75 4.45
C VAL A 73 -5.13 -1.22 5.31
N PRO A 74 -5.00 0.09 5.62
CA PRO A 74 -3.96 0.58 6.52
C PRO A 74 -4.01 -0.03 7.93
N LEU A 75 -5.21 -0.30 8.45
CA LEU A 75 -5.40 -0.88 9.78
C LEU A 75 -4.95 -2.34 9.80
N PHE A 76 -5.34 -3.11 8.78
CA PHE A 76 -4.89 -4.49 8.64
C PHE A 76 -3.39 -4.58 8.31
N GLY A 77 -2.86 -3.64 7.53
CA GLY A 77 -1.43 -3.52 7.27
C GLY A 77 -0.64 -3.29 8.56
N ALA A 78 -1.10 -2.38 9.43
CA ALA A 78 -0.53 -2.20 10.76
C ALA A 78 -0.60 -3.47 11.62
N GLY A 79 -1.70 -4.23 11.55
CA GLY A 79 -1.81 -5.53 12.22
C GLY A 79 -0.80 -6.57 11.71
N MET A 80 -0.60 -6.66 10.40
CA MET A 80 0.44 -7.51 9.80
C MET A 80 1.84 -7.11 10.27
N PHE A 81 2.12 -5.81 10.36
CA PHE A 81 3.37 -5.32 10.92
C PHE A 81 3.53 -5.66 12.41
N ARG A 82 2.45 -5.66 13.21
CA ARG A 82 2.49 -6.10 14.61
C ARG A 82 2.88 -7.58 14.72
N VAL A 83 2.39 -8.45 13.82
CA VAL A 83 2.80 -9.87 13.75
C VAL A 83 4.30 -9.98 13.50
N CYS A 84 4.84 -9.26 12.49
CA CYS A 84 6.29 -9.22 12.24
C CYS A 84 7.06 -8.76 13.49
N ARG A 85 6.54 -7.74 14.17
CA ARG A 85 7.20 -7.17 15.34
C ARG A 85 7.25 -8.16 16.51
N ARG A 86 6.16 -8.88 16.79
CA ARG A 86 6.16 -9.96 17.81
C ARG A 86 7.21 -11.01 17.53
N ILE A 87 7.27 -11.49 16.29
CA ILE A 87 8.27 -12.47 15.87
C ILE A 87 9.69 -11.93 16.08
N SER A 88 9.93 -10.67 15.70
CA SER A 88 11.23 -10.02 15.89
C SER A 88 11.61 -9.85 17.37
N ASP A 89 10.64 -9.63 18.24
CA ASP A 89 10.83 -9.43 19.68
C ASP A 89 10.83 -10.77 20.46
N ASN A 90 10.81 -11.92 19.75
CA ASN A 90 10.65 -13.28 20.32
C ASN A 90 9.37 -13.46 21.17
N GLU A 91 8.33 -12.68 20.87
CA GLU A 91 6.98 -12.86 21.41
C GLU A 91 6.17 -13.83 20.53
N GLU A 92 5.24 -14.57 21.14
CA GLU A 92 4.36 -15.46 20.39
C GLU A 92 3.30 -14.66 19.60
N PRO A 93 3.27 -14.74 18.26
CA PRO A 93 2.30 -14.02 17.45
C PRO A 93 0.92 -14.69 17.53
N ALA A 94 -0.15 -13.89 17.45
CA ALA A 94 -1.53 -14.35 17.52
C ALA A 94 -2.36 -13.83 16.35
N ILE A 95 -3.40 -14.57 15.95
CA ILE A 95 -4.32 -14.13 14.88
C ILE A 95 -4.98 -12.79 15.22
N ALA A 96 -5.24 -12.54 16.50
CA ALA A 96 -5.82 -11.30 16.99
C ALA A 96 -4.94 -10.06 16.70
N ASP A 97 -3.64 -10.23 16.46
CA ASP A 97 -2.73 -9.12 16.12
C ASP A 97 -3.10 -8.45 14.80
N LEU A 98 -3.85 -9.14 13.91
CA LEU A 98 -4.42 -8.54 12.71
C LEU A 98 -5.27 -7.29 13.03
N PHE A 99 -5.89 -7.24 14.20
CA PHE A 99 -6.71 -6.12 14.65
C PHE A 99 -5.94 -5.08 15.47
N ALA A 100 -4.61 -5.18 15.57
CA ALA A 100 -3.82 -4.26 16.40
C ALA A 100 -3.94 -2.79 15.93
N GLY A 101 -4.04 -2.55 14.61
CA GLY A 101 -4.24 -1.21 14.04
C GLY A 101 -5.59 -0.57 14.41
N PHE A 102 -6.57 -1.34 14.88
CA PHE A 102 -7.85 -0.80 15.36
C PHE A 102 -7.75 -0.29 16.80
N HIS A 103 -6.77 -0.75 17.56
CA HIS A 103 -6.58 -0.41 18.97
C HIS A 103 -5.51 0.67 19.17
N HIS A 104 -4.61 0.83 18.20
CA HIS A 104 -3.52 1.80 18.26
C HIS A 104 -3.45 2.63 16.97
N GLN A 105 -3.50 3.96 17.12
CA GLN A 105 -3.50 4.94 16.02
C GLN A 105 -4.57 4.73 14.93
N ALA A 106 -5.70 4.10 15.26
CA ALA A 106 -6.76 3.78 14.30
C ALA A 106 -7.25 5.00 13.51
N GLY A 107 -7.49 6.13 14.17
CA GLY A 107 -7.93 7.35 13.49
C GLY A 107 -6.91 7.87 12.47
N GLN A 108 -5.61 7.81 12.80
CA GLN A 108 -4.55 8.23 11.89
C GLN A 108 -4.39 7.24 10.73
N LEU A 109 -4.49 5.94 10.98
CA LEU A 109 -4.45 4.91 9.94
C LEU A 109 -5.65 5.01 8.98
N VAL A 110 -6.86 5.27 9.50
CA VAL A 110 -8.03 5.56 8.66
C VAL A 110 -7.77 6.81 7.81
N MET A 111 -7.17 7.87 8.37
CA MET A 111 -6.84 9.06 7.60
C MET A 111 -5.84 8.81 6.47
N VAL A 112 -4.85 7.93 6.66
CA VAL A 112 -3.99 7.45 5.56
C VAL A 112 -4.83 6.79 4.46
N GLY A 113 -5.78 5.93 4.86
CA GLY A 113 -6.72 5.29 3.92
C GLY A 113 -7.63 6.29 3.19
N VAL A 114 -8.06 7.35 3.85
CA VAL A 114 -8.83 8.46 3.23
C VAL A 114 -7.99 9.17 2.18
N PHE A 115 -6.73 9.53 2.48
CA PHE A 115 -5.85 10.16 1.50
C PHE A 115 -5.56 9.25 0.32
N PHE A 116 -5.34 7.96 0.56
CA PHE A 116 -5.18 6.95 -0.49
C PHE A 116 -6.44 6.87 -1.37
N ALA A 117 -7.63 6.77 -0.76
CA ALA A 117 -8.89 6.72 -1.47
C ALA A 117 -9.11 7.98 -2.33
N LEU A 118 -8.86 9.17 -1.78
CA LEU A 118 -8.95 10.43 -2.53
C LEU A 118 -8.00 10.44 -3.74
N GLY A 119 -6.77 9.94 -3.57
CA GLY A 119 -5.80 9.81 -4.67
C GLY A 119 -6.31 8.88 -5.78
N ILE A 120 -6.72 7.67 -5.42
CA ILE A 120 -7.17 6.66 -6.38
C ILE A 120 -8.48 7.06 -7.06
N PHE A 121 -9.48 7.55 -6.32
CA PHE A 121 -10.73 8.02 -6.91
C PHE A 121 -10.53 9.28 -7.76
N GLY A 122 -9.62 10.18 -7.38
CA GLY A 122 -9.25 11.32 -8.21
C GLY A 122 -8.63 10.89 -9.55
N ILE A 123 -7.70 9.93 -9.52
CA ILE A 123 -7.10 9.34 -10.73
C ILE A 123 -8.16 8.64 -11.59
N ALA A 124 -9.02 7.83 -10.97
CA ALA A 124 -10.10 7.12 -11.66
C ALA A 124 -11.10 8.08 -12.32
N PHE A 125 -11.40 9.21 -11.66
CA PHE A 125 -12.27 10.25 -12.21
C PHE A 125 -11.64 10.92 -13.43
N LEU A 126 -10.34 11.28 -13.38
CA LEU A 126 -9.63 11.82 -14.54
C LEU A 126 -9.58 10.83 -15.70
N ALA A 127 -9.31 9.55 -15.41
CA ALA A 127 -9.34 8.48 -16.40
C ALA A 127 -10.73 8.34 -17.04
N PHE A 128 -11.80 8.38 -16.23
CA PHE A 128 -13.17 8.35 -16.71
C PHE A 128 -13.49 9.52 -17.65
N LEU A 129 -13.03 10.73 -17.34
CA LEU A 129 -13.21 11.89 -18.21
C LEU A 129 -12.48 11.73 -19.55
N LEU A 130 -11.27 11.17 -19.56
CA LEU A 130 -10.51 10.92 -20.78
C LEU A 130 -11.15 9.85 -21.65
N VAL A 131 -11.60 8.75 -21.04
CA VAL A 131 -12.29 7.66 -21.75
C VAL A 131 -13.61 8.16 -22.32
N SER A 132 -14.45 8.80 -21.50
CA SER A 132 -15.76 9.31 -21.95
C SER A 132 -15.61 10.40 -23.02
N GLY A 133 -14.65 11.32 -22.88
CA GLY A 133 -14.33 12.32 -23.89
C GLY A 133 -13.84 11.72 -25.20
N GLY A 134 -12.97 10.70 -25.14
CA GLY A 134 -12.51 9.97 -26.33
C GLY A 134 -13.64 9.23 -27.03
N VAL A 135 -14.52 8.56 -26.28
CA VAL A 135 -15.68 7.86 -26.84
C VAL A 135 -16.65 8.84 -27.48
N LEU A 136 -17.01 9.94 -26.79
CA LEU A 136 -17.91 10.97 -27.31
C LEU A 136 -17.33 11.64 -28.57
N GLY A 137 -16.06 12.04 -28.53
CA GLY A 137 -15.36 12.60 -29.68
C GLY A 137 -15.29 11.62 -30.85
N GLY A 138 -15.13 10.33 -30.56
CA GLY A 138 -15.17 9.24 -31.54
C GLY A 138 -16.53 9.12 -32.22
N VAL A 139 -17.62 9.16 -31.45
CA VAL A 139 -19.00 9.10 -31.96
C VAL A 139 -19.32 10.31 -32.84
N VAL A 140 -18.90 11.52 -32.44
CA VAL A 140 -19.14 12.76 -33.21
C VAL A 140 -18.37 12.77 -34.53
N THR A 141 -17.16 12.23 -34.54
CA THR A 141 -16.28 12.26 -35.73
C THR A 141 -16.67 11.19 -36.77
N GLY A 142 -17.28 10.08 -36.34
CA GLY A 142 -17.70 8.97 -37.22
C GLY A 142 -16.55 8.20 -37.90
N LYS A 143 -16.89 7.13 -38.63
CA LYS A 143 -15.99 6.26 -39.42
C LYS A 143 -14.68 5.88 -38.69
N VAL A 144 -13.61 5.61 -39.45
CA VAL A 144 -12.28 5.17 -38.99
C VAL A 144 -11.59 6.21 -38.09
N GLY A 145 -11.83 7.51 -38.32
CA GLY A 145 -11.28 8.58 -37.47
C GLY A 145 -11.85 8.53 -36.04
N GLY A 146 -13.12 8.16 -35.89
CA GLY A 146 -13.76 8.03 -34.58
C GLY A 146 -13.18 6.91 -33.72
N PHE A 147 -12.79 5.78 -34.33
CA PHE A 147 -12.13 4.68 -33.61
C PHE A 147 -10.76 5.10 -33.06
N GLY A 148 -9.98 5.83 -33.84
CA GLY A 148 -8.68 6.34 -33.41
C GLY A 148 -8.78 7.28 -32.20
N ILE A 149 -9.79 8.16 -32.18
CA ILE A 149 -10.03 9.08 -31.06
C ILE A 149 -10.45 8.32 -29.80
N ALA A 150 -11.36 7.36 -29.93
CA ALA A 150 -11.81 6.55 -28.79
C ALA A 150 -10.66 5.71 -28.20
N LEU A 151 -9.87 5.06 -29.05
CA LEU A 151 -8.70 4.29 -28.63
C LEU A 151 -7.64 5.20 -28.00
N GLY A 152 -7.38 6.37 -28.57
CA GLY A 152 -6.46 7.37 -28.03
C GLY A 152 -6.87 7.83 -26.62
N GLY A 153 -8.16 8.06 -26.38
CA GLY A 153 -8.70 8.40 -25.06
C GLY A 153 -8.45 7.30 -24.02
N VAL A 154 -8.65 6.03 -24.39
CA VAL A 154 -8.37 4.88 -23.51
C VAL A 154 -6.87 4.73 -23.24
N MET A 155 -6.02 4.85 -24.26
CA MET A 155 -4.56 4.76 -24.08
C MET A 155 -4.02 5.88 -23.20
N LEU A 156 -4.49 7.12 -23.41
CA LEU A 156 -4.10 8.27 -22.61
C LEU A 156 -4.58 8.12 -21.15
N ALA A 157 -5.80 7.62 -20.94
CA ALA A 157 -6.30 7.31 -19.61
C ALA A 157 -5.43 6.24 -18.91
N GLY A 158 -5.06 5.18 -19.62
CA GLY A 158 -4.17 4.14 -19.09
C GLY A 158 -2.79 4.68 -18.69
N LEU A 159 -2.20 5.54 -19.53
CA LEU A 159 -0.92 6.20 -19.21
C LEU A 159 -1.04 7.14 -18.01
N LEU A 160 -2.12 7.92 -17.93
CA LEU A 160 -2.40 8.79 -16.80
C LEU A 160 -2.51 7.99 -15.50
N VAL A 161 -3.29 6.90 -15.51
CA VAL A 161 -3.43 6.02 -14.34
C VAL A 161 -2.08 5.45 -13.94
N LEU A 162 -1.30 4.91 -14.88
CA LEU A 162 0.02 4.36 -14.61
C LEU A 162 0.94 5.38 -13.94
N VAL A 163 1.08 6.57 -14.53
CA VAL A 163 2.01 7.60 -14.06
C VAL A 163 1.57 8.20 -12.72
N LEU A 164 0.29 8.49 -12.54
CA LEU A 164 -0.20 9.11 -11.30
C LEU A 164 -0.36 8.11 -10.15
N SER A 165 -0.48 6.81 -10.43
CA SER A 165 -0.54 5.80 -9.36
C SER A 165 0.80 5.62 -8.66
N VAL A 166 1.93 5.79 -9.36
CA VAL A 166 3.28 5.67 -8.79
C VAL A 166 3.48 6.58 -7.56
N PRO A 167 3.31 7.91 -7.63
CA PRO A 167 3.51 8.78 -6.48
C PRO A 167 2.49 8.51 -5.35
N VAL A 168 1.26 8.11 -5.68
CA VAL A 168 0.25 7.74 -4.67
C VAL A 168 0.71 6.50 -3.91
N ILE A 169 1.12 5.44 -4.62
CA ILE A 169 1.63 4.21 -4.01
C ILE A 169 2.87 4.51 -3.17
N MET A 170 3.85 5.27 -3.69
CA MET A 170 5.05 5.66 -2.94
C MET A 170 4.71 6.42 -1.65
N ALA A 171 3.73 7.32 -1.69
CA ALA A 171 3.30 8.07 -0.52
C ALA A 171 2.61 7.18 0.53
N THR A 172 1.95 6.09 0.15
CA THR A 172 1.17 5.27 1.08
C THR A 172 1.84 3.96 1.48
N TRP A 173 2.88 3.53 0.77
CA TRP A 173 3.50 2.21 0.96
C TRP A 173 4.06 1.99 2.38
N PHE A 174 4.80 2.96 2.92
CA PHE A 174 5.39 2.88 4.25
C PHE A 174 4.58 3.65 5.31
N ALA A 175 3.61 4.46 4.90
CA ALA A 175 2.87 5.35 5.80
C ALA A 175 2.16 4.61 6.96
N PRO A 176 1.46 3.47 6.77
CA PRO A 176 0.83 2.75 7.87
C PRO A 176 1.83 2.26 8.93
N ALA A 177 3.00 1.78 8.51
CA ALA A 177 4.05 1.35 9.43
C ALA A 177 4.62 2.52 10.23
N LEU A 178 4.82 3.67 9.58
CA LEU A 178 5.31 4.90 10.22
C LEU A 178 4.31 5.45 11.23
N VAL A 179 3.02 5.48 10.88
CA VAL A 179 1.95 5.89 11.81
C VAL A 179 1.89 4.94 13.00
N TYR A 180 1.93 3.62 12.76
CA TYR A 180 1.73 2.62 13.81
C TYR A 180 2.93 2.48 14.77
N PHE A 181 4.17 2.53 14.26
CA PHE A 181 5.36 2.34 15.10
C PHE A 181 5.99 3.63 15.63
N HIS A 182 5.70 4.77 15.02
CA HIS A 182 6.35 6.05 15.35
C HIS A 182 5.34 7.18 15.65
N ASP A 183 4.06 6.85 15.83
CA ASP A 183 2.99 7.81 16.15
C ASP A 183 2.95 9.04 15.22
N MET A 184 3.41 8.87 13.97
CA MET A 184 3.48 9.97 13.02
C MET A 184 2.10 10.41 12.57
N LYS A 185 1.93 11.71 12.32
CA LYS A 185 0.73 12.22 11.66
C LYS A 185 0.65 11.70 10.21
N PRO A 186 -0.54 11.44 9.66
CA PRO A 186 -0.72 10.82 8.35
C PRO A 186 0.01 11.54 7.22
N LEU A 187 -0.09 12.87 7.16
CA LEU A 187 0.57 13.66 6.12
C LEU A 187 2.10 13.60 6.22
N ASP A 188 2.64 13.63 7.43
CA ASP A 188 4.08 13.57 7.66
C ASP A 188 4.61 12.16 7.34
N ALA A 189 3.86 11.12 7.73
CA ALA A 189 4.16 9.74 7.37
C ALA A 189 4.15 9.51 5.85
N MET A 190 3.18 10.08 5.14
CA MET A 190 3.10 9.95 3.68
C MET A 190 4.22 10.70 2.97
N LYS A 191 4.60 11.88 3.44
CA LYS A 191 5.77 12.61 2.90
C LYS A 191 7.06 11.84 3.13
N ALA A 192 7.23 11.25 4.32
CA ALA A 192 8.38 10.41 4.63
C ALA A 192 8.41 9.15 3.74
N SER A 193 7.27 8.50 3.54
CA SER A 193 7.12 7.35 2.64
C SER A 193 7.47 7.70 1.19
N PHE A 194 6.95 8.82 0.68
CA PHE A 194 7.27 9.29 -0.66
C PHE A 194 8.76 9.59 -0.83
N THR A 195 9.35 10.28 0.15
CA THR A 195 10.79 10.60 0.15
C THR A 195 11.63 9.32 0.19
N ALA A 196 11.22 8.32 0.97
CA ALA A 196 11.89 7.02 1.02
C ALA A 196 11.83 6.30 -0.32
N GLY A 197 10.66 6.27 -0.96
CA GLY A 197 10.51 5.69 -2.29
C GLY A 197 11.36 6.42 -3.32
N ALA A 198 11.34 7.75 -3.34
CA ALA A 198 12.05 8.55 -4.34
C ALA A 198 13.58 8.45 -4.22
N ARG A 199 14.10 8.22 -3.01
CA ARG A 199 15.54 7.98 -2.78
C ARG A 199 16.01 6.59 -3.19
N ASN A 200 15.11 5.61 -3.29
CA ASN A 200 15.44 4.20 -3.54
C ASN A 200 14.78 3.67 -4.82
N TRP A 201 14.47 4.55 -5.78
CA TRP A 201 13.86 4.20 -7.06
C TRP A 201 14.91 3.93 -8.14
#